data_AF-A0A2W2HEM8-F1
#
_entry.id   AF-A0A2W2HEM8-F1
#
_cell.length_a   1.000
_cell.length_b   1.000
_cell.length_c   1.000
_cell.angle_alpha   90.00
_cell.angle_beta   90.00
_cell.angle_gamma   90.00
#
_symmetry.space_group_name_H-M   'P 1'
#
loop_
_entity.id
_entity.type
_entity.pdbx_description
1 polymer ?
#
loop_
_entity_poly.entity_id
_entity_poly.type
_entity_poly.pdbx_seq_one_letter_code
_entity_poly.pdbx_strand_id
1 'polypeptide(L)'
;MVWEVEAGDAYRACGVTDSPETAERAMLDALAARPEGRGRVRYARLSFVGVGYVYGPAVLTAIRTDGATVVRAGDAWEDIS
;
A
#
# COMPACT_ATOMS: atom_id res chain seq x y z
N MET A 1 -10.87 9.03 -8.59
CA MET A 1 -10.48 8.48 -7.28
C MET A 1 -9.11 7.85 -7.49
N VAL A 2 -8.14 8.09 -6.60
CA VAL A 2 -6.78 7.57 -6.80
C VAL A 2 -6.40 6.70 -5.61
N TRP A 3 -5.42 5.84 -5.81
CA TRP A 3 -4.97 4.79 -4.91
C TRP A 3 -3.50 5.00 -4.66
N GLU A 4 -3.16 5.22 -3.41
CA GLU A 4 -1.77 5.32 -3.01
C GLU A 4 -1.25 3.94 -2.64
N VAL A 5 -0.06 3.62 -3.14
CA VAL A 5 0.69 2.42 -2.80
C VAL A 5 1.90 2.81 -1.97
N GLU A 6 2.12 2.08 -0.89
CA GLU A 6 3.31 2.19 -0.04
C GLU A 6 3.85 0.78 0.19
N ALA A 7 5.12 0.52 -0.14
CA ALA A 7 5.77 -0.74 0.17
C ALA A 7 7.25 -0.56 0.56
N GLY A 8 7.65 -1.28 1.63
CA GLY A 8 8.99 -1.30 2.21
C GLY A 8 9.16 -0.38 3.43
N ASP A 9 10.12 -0.70 4.30
CA ASP A 9 10.37 -0.01 5.58
C ASP A 9 10.80 1.46 5.45
N ALA A 10 11.21 1.92 4.26
CA ALA A 10 11.60 3.31 4.01
C ALA A 10 11.67 3.62 2.50
N TYR A 11 10.55 3.67 1.76
CA TYR A 11 10.51 4.15 0.35
C TYR A 11 11.02 3.18 -0.74
N ARG A 12 10.22 2.17 -1.17
CA ARG A 12 10.54 1.44 -2.42
C ARG A 12 9.44 1.38 -3.46
N ALA A 13 8.16 1.32 -3.06
CA ALA A 13 7.07 1.71 -3.95
C ALA A 13 6.28 2.80 -3.23
N CYS A 14 6.34 4.02 -3.75
CA CYS A 14 5.43 5.10 -3.38
C CYS A 14 4.88 5.70 -4.67
N GLY A 15 3.57 5.85 -4.75
CA GLY A 15 2.93 6.36 -5.96
C GLY A 15 1.43 6.39 -5.85
N VAL A 16 0.81 7.19 -6.70
CA VAL A 16 -0.65 7.31 -6.77
C VAL A 16 -1.11 6.89 -8.17
N THR A 17 -2.05 5.97 -8.26
CA THR A 17 -2.63 5.49 -9.53
C THR A 17 -4.15 5.57 -9.48
N ASP A 18 -4.81 5.72 -10.62
CA ASP A 18 -6.26 5.68 -10.74
C ASP A 18 -6.84 4.26 -10.72
N SER A 19 -5.99 3.23 -10.75
CA SER A 19 -6.39 1.81 -10.78
C SER A 19 -5.97 1.07 -9.50
N PRO A 20 -6.92 0.46 -8.76
CA PRO A 20 -6.60 -0.32 -7.56
C PRO A 20 -5.74 -1.54 -7.88
N GLU A 21 -6.03 -2.22 -8.99
CA GLU A 21 -5.29 -3.41 -9.45
C GLU A 21 -3.83 -3.06 -9.78
N THR A 22 -3.60 -1.86 -10.33
CA THR A 22 -2.25 -1.36 -10.61
C THR A 22 -1.50 -1.04 -9.31
N ALA A 23 -2.18 -0.46 -8.32
CA ALA A 23 -1.60 -0.20 -6.99
C ALA A 23 -1.22 -1.49 -6.28
N GLU A 24 -2.12 -2.50 -6.28
CA GLU A 24 -1.88 -3.80 -5.67
C GLU A 24 -0.70 -4.52 -6.33
N ARG A 25 -0.67 -4.57 -7.66
CA ARG A 25 0.42 -5.22 -8.40
C ARG A 25 1.77 -4.55 -8.11
N ALA A 26 1.81 -3.21 -8.06
CA ALA A 26 3.03 -2.47 -7.71
C ALA A 26 3.50 -2.77 -6.28
N MET A 27 2.57 -2.92 -5.33
CA MET A 27 2.86 -3.33 -3.96
C MET A 27 3.49 -4.73 -3.91
N LEU A 28 2.87 -5.70 -4.59
CA LEU A 28 3.33 -7.10 -4.58
C LEU A 28 4.68 -7.27 -5.28
N ASP A 29 4.91 -6.57 -6.39
CA ASP A 29 6.19 -6.57 -7.10
C ASP A 29 7.32 -6.03 -6.20
N ALA A 30 7.06 -4.91 -5.52
CA ALA A 30 8.01 -4.31 -4.58
C ALA A 30 8.32 -5.23 -3.39
N LEU A 31 7.33 -5.97 -2.88
CA LEU A 31 7.52 -6.97 -1.83
C LEU A 31 8.30 -8.17 -2.33
N ALA A 32 8.05 -8.64 -3.55
CA ALA A 32 8.73 -9.80 -4.14
C ALA A 32 10.25 -9.61 -4.26
N ALA A 33 10.71 -8.36 -4.40
CA ALA A 33 12.12 -8.01 -4.45
C ALA A 33 12.89 -8.19 -3.11
N ARG A 34 12.22 -8.59 -2.02
CA ARG A 34 12.81 -8.74 -0.69
C ARG A 34 12.37 -10.01 0.03
N PRO A 35 13.19 -10.54 0.96
CA PRO A 35 12.78 -11.65 1.82
C PRO A 35 11.71 -11.23 2.83
N GLU A 36 11.71 -9.95 3.22
CA GLU A 36 10.83 -9.38 4.22
C GLU A 36 10.37 -7.97 3.80
N GLY A 37 9.16 -7.59 4.20
CA GLY A 37 8.65 -6.25 3.96
C GLY A 37 7.15 -6.13 4.24
N ARG A 38 6.66 -4.90 4.27
CA ARG A 38 5.24 -4.61 4.43
C ARG A 38 4.81 -3.58 3.39
N GLY A 39 3.56 -3.62 3.00
CA GLY A 39 2.96 -2.64 2.12
C GLY A 39 1.49 -2.45 2.38
N ARG A 40 0.95 -1.33 1.93
CA ARG A 40 -0.46 -1.01 1.97
C ARG A 40 -0.91 -0.27 0.72
N VAL A 41 -2.18 -0.43 0.40
CA VAL A 41 -2.89 0.36 -0.59
C VAL A 41 -4.01 1.11 0.12
N ARG A 42 -4.07 2.43 -0.05
CA ARG A 42 -5.10 3.28 0.56
C ARG A 42 -5.76 4.18 -0.46
N TYR A 43 -7.02 4.54 -0.18
CA TYR A 43 -7.69 5.56 -0.97
C TYR A 43 -6.98 6.89 -0.80
N ALA A 44 -6.78 7.59 -1.91
CA ALA A 44 -6.31 8.96 -1.92
C ALA A 44 -7.26 9.83 -2.77
N ARG A 45 -7.54 11.02 -2.26
CA ARG A 45 -8.35 12.02 -2.96
C ARG A 45 -7.61 13.35 -2.93
N LEU A 46 -7.38 13.95 -4.10
CA LEU A 46 -6.86 15.31 -4.16
C LEU A 46 -7.88 16.27 -3.54
N SER A 47 -7.46 17.02 -2.52
CA SER A 47 -8.28 18.07 -1.93
C SER A 47 -7.94 19.41 -2.56
N PHE A 48 -8.98 20.20 -2.87
CA PHE A 48 -8.83 21.58 -3.33
C PHE A 48 -8.87 22.58 -2.16
N VAL A 49 -9.21 22.13 -0.95
CA VAL A 49 -9.36 22.97 0.27
C VAL A 49 -8.09 22.90 1.15
N GLY A 50 -7.00 22.39 0.60
CA GLY A 50 -5.66 22.33 1.17
C GLY A 50 -4.75 21.63 0.17
N VAL A 51 -3.60 22.20 -0.17
CA VAL A 51 -2.72 21.65 -1.21
C VAL A 51 -2.23 20.27 -0.77
N GLY A 52 -2.79 19.19 -1.34
CA GLY A 52 -2.36 17.82 -1.05
C GLY A 52 -3.42 16.74 -1.25
N TYR A 53 -3.03 15.50 -0.97
CA TYR A 53 -3.91 14.34 -0.96
C TYR A 53 -4.47 14.11 0.43
N VAL A 54 -5.78 13.89 0.50
CA VAL A 54 -6.45 13.34 1.67
C VAL A 54 -6.48 11.83 1.52
N TYR A 55 -5.92 11.13 2.50
CA TYR A 55 -5.83 9.68 2.51
C TYR A 55 -6.98 9.09 3.33
N GLY A 56 -7.66 8.09 2.78
CA GLY A 56 -8.63 7.26 3.48
C GLY A 56 -7.98 6.05 4.16
N PRO A 57 -8.79 5.16 4.77
CA PRO A 57 -8.29 3.93 5.38
C PRO A 57 -7.61 3.02 4.35
N ALA A 58 -6.69 2.16 4.80
CA ALA A 58 -6.11 1.14 3.93
C ALA A 58 -7.19 0.13 3.51
N VAL A 59 -7.12 -0.25 2.24
CA VAL A 59 -8.04 -1.21 1.60
C VAL A 59 -7.37 -2.56 1.45
N LEU A 60 -6.04 -2.57 1.27
CA LEU A 60 -5.23 -3.77 1.25
C LEU A 60 -3.99 -3.53 2.09
N THR A 61 -3.60 -4.54 2.86
CA THR A 61 -2.32 -4.60 3.54
C THR A 61 -1.64 -5.89 3.14
N ALA A 62 -0.36 -5.85 2.80
CA ALA A 62 0.43 -7.04 2.50
C ALA A 62 1.65 -7.08 3.41
N ILE A 63 1.91 -8.25 3.99
CA ILE A 63 3.10 -8.52 4.79
C ILE A 63 3.83 -9.67 4.16
N ARG A 64 5.13 -9.49 3.91
CA ARG A 64 6.03 -10.52 3.45
C ARG A 64 6.99 -10.89 4.57
N THR A 65 7.04 -12.16 4.89
CA THR A 65 7.94 -12.74 5.90
C THR A 65 8.47 -14.06 5.35
N ASP A 66 9.78 -14.27 5.44
CA ASP A 66 10.44 -15.50 4.96
C ASP A 66 10.12 -15.84 3.50
N GLY A 67 9.96 -14.81 2.65
CA GLY A 67 9.60 -14.98 1.24
C GLY A 67 8.13 -15.30 0.95
N ALA A 68 7.29 -15.56 1.96
CA ALA A 68 5.86 -15.73 1.82
C ALA A 68 5.15 -14.37 1.95
N THR A 69 4.23 -14.04 1.04
CA THR A 69 3.44 -12.80 1.09
C THR A 69 2.00 -13.11 1.47
N VAL A 70 1.51 -12.47 2.53
CA VAL A 70 0.13 -12.55 3.00
C VAL A 70 -0.55 -11.23 2.70
N VAL A 71 -1.62 -11.27 1.90
CA VAL A 71 -2.46 -10.11 1.57
C VAL A 71 -3.73 -10.18 2.41
N ARG A 72 -4.10 -9.07 3.03
CA ARG A 72 -5.31 -8.90 3.83
C ARG A 72 -6.10 -7.70 3.33
N ALA A 73 -7.41 -7.81 3.32
CA ALA A 73 -8.30 -6.69 3.07
C ALA A 73 -8.43 -5.81 4.32
N GLY A 74 -8.50 -4.50 4.13
CA GLY A 74 -8.59 -3.49 5.18
C GLY A 74 -7.25 -3.14 5.83
N ASP A 75 -7.34 -2.31 6.86
CA ASP A 75 -6.20 -1.87 7.68
C ASP A 75 -5.83 -2.99 8.66
N ALA A 76 -5.07 -3.97 8.16
CA ALA A 76 -4.47 -5.01 8.99
C ALA A 76 -3.08 -4.60 9.48
N TRP A 77 -2.72 -3.32 9.33
CA TRP A 77 -1.45 -2.76 9.77
C TRP A 77 -1.29 -2.83 11.29
N GLU A 78 -2.41 -2.79 12.04
CA GLU A 78 -2.44 -2.81 13.50
C GLU A 78 -2.77 -4.20 14.11
N ASP A 79 -3.07 -5.22 13.28
CA ASP A 79 -3.46 -6.59 13.72
C ASP A 79 -2.24 -7.55 13.81
N ILE A 80 -1.09 -7.01 14.21
CA ILE A 80 0.13 -7.76 14.51
C ILE A 80 0.62 -7.32 15.89
N SER A 81 -0.16 -7.68 16.90
CA SER A 81 0.15 -7.60 18.34
C SER A 81 0.63 -8.96 18.83
#